data_AF-A0A1H7QXF4-F1
#
_entry.id   AF-A0A1H7QXF4-F1
#
_cell.length_a   1.000
_cell.length_b   1.000
_cell.length_c   1.000
_cell.angle_alpha   90.00
_cell.angle_beta   90.00
_cell.angle_gamma   90.00
#
_symmetry.space_group_name_H-M   'P 1'
#
loop_
_entity.id
_entity.type
_entity.pdbx_description
1 polymer ?
#
loop_
_entity_poly.entity_id
_entity_poly.type
_entity_poly.pdbx_seq_one_letter_code
_entity_poly.pdbx_strand_id
1 'polypeptide(L)'
;MKPQRLLAAMLLATTVPLVADPAFAGRASGTIDGHDVDVELDCSGWQGAMMSATSTGPDADLLFDAMLFVEMNRLAITYKPEEKRYQLLFGIEEPGEKLEVASTFSNKATGDRYEAELSLDCSD
;
A
#
# COMPACT_ATOMS: atom_id res chain seq x y z
N MET A 1 -5.13 -73.53 9.07
CA MET A 1 -4.38 -72.39 8.48
C MET A 1 -5.39 -71.30 8.16
N LYS A 2 -5.28 -70.11 8.79
CA LYS A 2 -6.21 -68.97 8.60
C LYS A 2 -5.42 -67.81 7.95
N PRO A 3 -5.89 -67.19 6.86
CA PRO A 3 -5.25 -66.01 6.31
C PRO A 3 -5.82 -64.75 6.96
N GLN A 4 -4.92 -63.94 7.54
CA GLN A 4 -5.22 -62.65 8.14
C GLN A 4 -5.16 -61.59 7.04
N ARG A 5 -6.32 -61.06 6.64
CA ARG A 5 -6.41 -59.95 5.66
C ARG A 5 -6.22 -58.63 6.40
N LEU A 6 -5.07 -57.98 6.20
CA LEU A 6 -4.85 -56.59 6.60
C LEU A 6 -5.55 -55.66 5.60
N LEU A 7 -6.56 -54.94 6.08
CA LEU A 7 -7.07 -53.74 5.40
C LEU A 7 -6.07 -52.61 5.63
N ALA A 8 -5.44 -52.14 4.55
CA ALA A 8 -4.69 -50.88 4.56
C ALA A 8 -5.67 -49.72 4.39
N ALA A 9 -5.93 -48.99 5.47
CA ALA A 9 -6.64 -47.72 5.41
C ALA A 9 -5.70 -46.66 4.84
N MET A 10 -5.98 -46.23 3.60
CA MET A 10 -5.22 -45.21 2.89
C MET A 10 -5.72 -43.83 3.37
N LEU A 11 -4.97 -43.17 4.26
CA LEU A 11 -5.22 -41.77 4.61
C LEU A 11 -4.83 -40.88 3.41
N LEU A 12 -5.83 -40.33 2.73
CA LEU A 12 -5.66 -39.21 1.80
C LEU A 12 -5.44 -37.94 2.64
N ALA A 13 -4.18 -37.53 2.76
CA ALA A 13 -3.82 -36.23 3.31
C ALA A 13 -4.24 -35.16 2.29
N THR A 14 -5.36 -34.49 2.54
CA THR A 14 -5.78 -33.31 1.78
C THR A 14 -4.88 -32.15 2.18
N THR A 15 -3.92 -31.80 1.34
CA THR A 15 -3.13 -30.58 1.48
C THR A 15 -4.03 -29.38 1.20
N VAL A 16 -4.50 -28.72 2.26
CA VAL A 16 -5.14 -27.41 2.14
C VAL A 16 -4.06 -26.43 1.69
N PRO A 17 -4.23 -25.69 0.57
CA PRO A 17 -3.28 -24.63 0.22
C PRO A 17 -3.34 -23.58 1.32
N LEU A 18 -2.21 -23.31 1.97
CA LEU A 18 -2.07 -22.13 2.82
C LEU A 18 -2.25 -20.91 1.91
N VAL A 19 -3.30 -20.13 2.16
CA VAL A 19 -3.38 -18.75 1.67
C VAL A 19 -2.17 -18.04 2.29
N ALA A 20 -1.19 -17.67 1.48
CA ALA A 20 -0.11 -16.82 1.94
C ALA A 20 -0.74 -15.50 2.39
N ASP A 21 -0.46 -15.07 3.61
CA ASP A 21 -0.82 -13.72 4.05
C ASP A 21 -0.32 -12.71 2.99
N PRO A 22 -1.11 -11.67 2.65
CA PRO A 22 -0.60 -10.63 1.77
C PRO A 22 0.71 -10.14 2.36
N ALA A 23 1.77 -10.13 1.55
CA ALA A 23 3.06 -9.65 2.01
C ALA A 23 2.94 -8.14 2.21
N PHE A 24 2.55 -7.75 3.42
CA PHE A 24 2.62 -6.37 3.90
C PHE A 24 4.11 -5.98 3.84
N ALA A 25 4.47 -5.16 2.86
CA ALA A 25 5.87 -4.92 2.50
C ALA A 25 6.18 -3.42 2.46
N GLY A 26 5.38 -2.61 3.14
CA GLY A 26 5.65 -1.20 3.25
C GLY A 26 4.71 -0.42 4.12
N ARG A 27 5.02 0.88 4.25
CA ARG A 27 4.30 1.81 5.10
C ARG A 27 4.28 3.20 4.48
N ALA A 28 3.16 3.89 4.58
CA ALA A 28 3.11 5.34 4.40
C ALA A 28 2.88 6.01 5.76
N SER A 29 3.64 7.05 6.05
CA SER A 29 3.50 7.82 7.27
C SER A 29 3.69 9.32 7.04
N GLY A 30 3.19 10.16 7.95
CA GLY A 30 3.36 11.61 7.90
C GLY A 30 2.06 12.36 8.19
N THR A 31 1.84 13.49 7.51
CA THR A 31 0.64 14.31 7.68
C THR A 31 0.11 14.86 6.36
N ILE A 32 -1.22 15.02 6.26
CA ILE A 32 -1.91 15.73 5.17
C ILE A 32 -2.95 16.65 5.80
N ASP A 33 -2.82 17.97 5.61
CA ASP A 33 -3.75 18.97 6.16
C ASP A 33 -3.91 18.85 7.69
N GLY A 34 -2.80 18.51 8.37
CA GLY A 34 -2.77 18.27 9.83
C GLY A 34 -3.39 16.93 10.27
N HIS A 35 -3.87 16.09 9.35
CA HIS A 35 -4.30 14.72 9.64
C HIS A 35 -3.12 13.77 9.57
N ASP A 36 -2.91 12.98 10.62
CA ASP A 36 -1.88 11.95 10.63
C ASP A 36 -2.20 10.87 9.58
N VAL A 37 -1.15 10.43 8.89
CA VAL A 37 -1.14 9.28 8.01
C VAL A 37 -0.24 8.25 8.65
N ASP A 38 -0.75 7.05 8.85
CA ASP A 38 0.02 5.88 9.27
C ASP A 38 -0.70 4.62 8.75
N VAL A 39 -0.29 4.12 7.60
CA VAL A 39 -0.97 3.03 6.89
C VAL A 39 0.02 1.97 6.39
N GLU A 40 -0.34 0.70 6.54
CA GLU A 40 0.38 -0.43 5.95
C GLU A 40 0.06 -0.53 4.46
N LEU A 41 1.07 -0.83 3.64
CA LEU A 41 0.97 -0.85 2.18
C LEU A 41 1.22 -2.25 1.60
N ASP A 42 0.45 -2.59 0.58
CA ASP A 42 0.83 -3.59 -0.43
C ASP A 42 1.72 -2.90 -1.47
N CYS A 43 3.01 -3.22 -1.41
CA CYS A 43 4.04 -2.75 -2.34
C CYS A 43 4.36 -3.78 -3.44
N SER A 44 3.54 -4.81 -3.66
CA SER A 44 3.78 -5.80 -4.73
C SER A 44 3.83 -5.19 -6.14
N GLY A 45 3.21 -4.02 -6.31
CA GLY A 45 3.27 -3.20 -7.52
C GLY A 45 4.43 -2.21 -7.56
N TRP A 46 5.33 -2.17 -6.56
CA TRP A 46 6.38 -1.16 -6.43
C TRP A 46 7.63 -1.46 -7.27
N GLN A 47 7.44 -1.81 -8.54
CA GLN A 47 8.52 -2.21 -9.43
C GLN A 47 8.19 -1.88 -10.90
N GLY A 48 9.23 -1.61 -11.70
CA GLY A 48 9.08 -1.29 -13.13
C GLY A 48 8.88 0.20 -13.43
N ALA A 49 8.32 0.51 -14.60
CA ALA A 49 8.17 1.90 -15.08
C ALA A 49 7.02 2.68 -14.41
N MET A 50 6.07 1.96 -13.82
CA MET A 50 4.95 2.50 -13.05
C MET A 50 4.88 1.69 -11.77
N MET A 51 5.16 2.34 -10.64
CA MET A 51 5.16 1.69 -9.33
C MET A 51 3.89 2.08 -8.59
N SER A 52 3.22 1.13 -7.95
CA SER A 52 2.00 1.38 -7.20
C SER A 52 2.03 0.73 -5.83
N ALA A 53 1.53 1.44 -4.82
CA ALA A 53 1.33 0.91 -3.49
C ALA A 53 -0.04 1.35 -2.95
N THR A 54 -0.75 0.44 -2.29
CA THR A 54 -2.11 0.68 -1.79
C THR A 54 -2.25 0.24 -0.34
N SER A 55 -3.05 0.97 0.44
CA SER A 55 -3.37 0.58 1.81
C SER A 55 -3.96 -0.82 1.87
N THR A 56 -3.50 -1.62 2.82
CA THR A 56 -4.07 -2.94 3.14
C THR A 56 -4.45 -2.99 4.61
N GLY A 57 -5.58 -3.65 4.93
CA GLY A 57 -6.02 -3.81 6.32
C GLY A 57 -7.55 -3.85 6.49
N PRO A 58 -8.04 -4.28 7.66
CA PRO A 58 -9.47 -4.31 7.98
C PRO A 58 -10.08 -2.90 8.09
N ASP A 59 -9.26 -1.89 8.36
CA ASP A 59 -9.63 -0.47 8.43
C ASP A 59 -9.52 0.23 7.06
N ALA A 60 -9.80 -0.50 5.97
CA ALA A 60 -9.78 0.02 4.58
C ALA A 60 -10.76 1.19 4.31
N ASP A 61 -11.47 1.65 5.33
CA ASP A 61 -12.20 2.91 5.35
C ASP A 61 -11.26 4.12 5.15
N LEU A 62 -9.97 4.00 5.52
CA LEU A 62 -8.90 4.91 5.13
C LEU A 62 -8.22 4.42 3.85
N LEU A 63 -8.68 4.91 2.70
CA LEU A 63 -8.06 4.57 1.42
C LEU A 63 -6.82 5.42 1.18
N PHE A 64 -5.66 4.77 1.08
CA PHE A 64 -4.40 5.35 0.61
C PHE A 64 -3.95 4.62 -0.66
N ASP A 65 -3.71 5.37 -1.73
CA ASP A 65 -3.23 4.85 -3.01
C ASP A 65 -2.11 5.75 -3.53
N ALA A 66 -0.96 5.16 -3.81
CA ALA A 66 0.23 5.81 -4.30
C ALA A 66 0.62 5.26 -5.67
N MET A 67 0.87 6.16 -6.62
CA MET A 67 1.34 5.84 -7.96
C MET A 67 2.54 6.70 -8.33
N LEU A 68 3.67 6.04 -8.57
CA LEU A 68 4.91 6.67 -9.02
C LEU A 68 5.03 6.56 -10.54
N PHE A 69 5.14 7.72 -11.18
CA PHE A 69 5.44 7.84 -12.60
C PHE A 69 6.93 8.12 -12.77
N VAL A 70 7.71 7.05 -12.93
CA VAL A 70 9.18 7.09 -12.95
C VAL A 70 9.71 8.03 -14.02
N GLU A 71 9.17 7.97 -15.24
CA GLU A 71 9.62 8.82 -16.36
C GLU A 71 9.37 10.32 -16.15
N MET A 72 8.39 10.66 -15.31
CA MET A 72 8.00 12.05 -15.06
C MET A 72 8.53 12.59 -13.75
N ASN A 73 9.18 11.77 -12.92
CA ASN A 73 9.53 12.10 -11.54
C ASN A 73 8.33 12.70 -10.80
N ARG A 74 7.20 11.99 -10.83
CA ARG A 74 5.95 12.39 -10.17
C ARG A 74 5.39 11.26 -9.31
N LEU A 75 4.92 11.62 -8.11
CA LEU A 75 4.20 10.74 -7.21
C LEU A 75 2.77 11.27 -7.05
N ALA A 76 1.78 10.49 -7.46
CA ALA A 76 0.37 10.78 -7.21
C ALA A 76 -0.09 10.03 -5.97
N ILE A 77 -0.72 10.73 -5.03
CA ILE A 77 -1.32 10.17 -3.82
C ILE A 77 -2.82 10.46 -3.82
N THR A 78 -3.63 9.43 -3.64
CA THR A 78 -5.02 9.57 -3.22
C THR A 78 -5.13 9.16 -1.76
N TYR A 79 -5.61 10.06 -0.91
CA TYR A 79 -5.87 9.79 0.50
C TYR A 79 -7.31 10.16 0.83
N LYS A 80 -8.04 9.29 1.54
CA LYS A 80 -9.44 9.51 1.93
C LYS A 80 -9.62 9.28 3.43
N PRO A 81 -9.41 10.31 4.26
CA PRO A 81 -9.78 10.25 5.67
C PRO A 81 -11.24 10.64 5.85
N GLU A 82 -12.01 9.79 6.55
CA GLU A 82 -13.40 10.07 6.95
C GLU A 82 -14.26 10.63 5.78
N GLU A 83 -14.68 11.89 5.85
CA GLU A 83 -15.52 12.57 4.84
C GLU A 83 -14.72 13.39 3.80
N LYS A 84 -13.38 13.38 3.87
CA LYS A 84 -12.51 14.15 2.96
C LYS A 84 -11.87 13.24 1.91
N ARG A 85 -11.43 13.85 0.81
CA ARG A 85 -10.61 13.20 -0.22
C ARG A 85 -9.55 14.17 -0.71
N TYR A 86 -8.30 13.74 -0.62
CA TYR A 86 -7.13 14.42 -1.14
C TYR A 86 -6.64 13.68 -2.38
N GLN A 87 -6.29 14.45 -3.43
CA GLN A 87 -5.60 13.95 -4.62
C GLN A 87 -4.40 14.86 -4.85
N LEU A 88 -3.23 14.37 -4.49
CA LEU A 88 -1.99 15.13 -4.42
C LEU A 88 -1.06 14.66 -5.53
N LEU A 89 -0.30 15.60 -6.10
CA LEU A 89 0.73 15.30 -7.10
C LEU A 89 2.02 15.98 -6.67
N PHE A 90 2.99 15.17 -6.25
CA PHE A 90 4.31 15.61 -5.82
C PHE A 90 5.30 15.52 -6.98
N GLY A 91 6.26 16.44 -7.01
CA GLY A 91 7.52 16.23 -7.71
C GLY A 91 8.45 15.44 -6.80
N ILE A 92 9.17 14.48 -7.36
CA ILE A 92 10.22 13.74 -6.65
C ILE A 92 11.57 14.01 -7.30
N GLU A 93 12.66 13.95 -6.53
CA GLU A 93 14.01 14.14 -7.07
C GLU A 93 14.51 12.88 -7.77
N GLU A 94 14.40 11.74 -7.07
CA GLU A 94 14.84 10.44 -7.55
C GLU A 94 13.81 9.36 -7.14
N PRO A 95 13.42 8.45 -8.06
CA PRO A 95 12.57 7.32 -7.72
C PRO A 95 13.35 6.31 -6.86
N GLY A 96 12.66 5.65 -5.93
CA GLY A 96 13.28 4.64 -5.08
C GLY A 96 12.27 3.85 -4.27
N GLU A 97 12.78 2.90 -3.49
CA GLU A 97 11.99 2.12 -2.53
C GLU A 97 11.55 2.98 -1.33
N LYS A 98 12.26 4.07 -1.03
CA LYS A 98 11.90 5.06 -0.02
C LYS A 98 11.73 6.43 -0.67
N LEU A 99 10.62 7.09 -0.38
CA LEU A 99 10.31 8.44 -0.86
C LEU A 99 9.90 9.33 0.30
N GLU A 100 10.54 10.48 0.40
CA GLU A 100 10.15 11.57 1.29
C GLU A 100 9.66 12.73 0.44
N VAL A 101 8.42 13.17 0.64
CA VAL A 101 7.82 14.28 -0.11
C VAL A 101 7.18 15.28 0.83
N ALA A 102 7.41 16.56 0.54
CA ALA A 102 6.77 17.66 1.25
C ALA A 102 6.28 18.70 0.24
N SER A 103 5.05 19.20 0.41
CA SER A 103 4.54 20.27 -0.43
C SER A 103 3.41 21.05 0.24
N THR A 104 3.28 22.31 -0.16
CA THR A 104 2.10 23.14 0.14
C THR A 104 1.23 23.22 -1.10
N PHE A 105 -0.02 22.81 -0.96
CA PHE A 105 -1.02 22.87 -2.00
C PHE A 105 -1.99 24.02 -1.76
N SER A 106 -2.68 24.44 -2.82
CA SER A 106 -3.71 25.47 -2.74
C SER A 106 -4.96 25.06 -3.50
N ASN A 107 -6.12 25.21 -2.87
CA ASN A 107 -7.40 25.02 -3.52
C ASN A 107 -7.80 26.34 -4.19
N LYS A 108 -7.81 26.38 -5.52
CA LYS A 108 -8.18 27.61 -6.26
C LYS A 108 -9.64 28.02 -6.09
N ALA A 109 -10.54 27.08 -5.80
CA ALA A 109 -11.96 27.36 -5.66
C ALA A 109 -12.28 27.99 -4.29
N THR A 110 -11.63 27.52 -3.23
CA THR A 110 -11.89 28.00 -1.86
C THR A 110 -10.86 29.02 -1.36
N GLY A 111 -9.66 29.03 -1.95
CA GLY A 111 -8.53 29.84 -1.49
C GLY A 111 -7.71 29.19 -0.38
N ASP A 112 -8.14 28.02 0.11
CA ASP A 112 -7.48 27.32 1.21
C ASP A 112 -6.09 26.82 0.79
N ARG A 113 -5.20 26.75 1.78
CA ARG A 113 -3.88 26.15 1.65
C ARG A 113 -3.79 24.99 2.62
N TYR A 114 -3.13 23.92 2.18
CA TYR A 114 -2.89 22.77 3.02
C TYR A 114 -1.48 22.23 2.74
N GLU A 115 -0.90 21.63 3.76
CA GLU A 115 0.45 21.08 3.73
C GLU A 115 0.36 19.56 3.74
N ALA A 116 1.30 18.91 3.07
CA ALA A 116 1.47 17.48 3.17
C ALA A 116 2.96 17.16 3.28
N GLU A 117 3.29 16.31 4.24
CA GLU A 117 4.61 15.75 4.47
C GLU A 117 4.43 14.25 4.60
N LEU A 118 5.02 13.47 3.70
CA LEU A 118 4.80 12.03 3.62
C LEU A 118 6.11 11.29 3.39
N SER A 119 6.27 10.19 4.11
CA SER A 119 7.26 9.15 3.91
C SER A 119 6.55 7.92 3.36
N LEU A 120 7.06 7.34 2.27
CA LEU A 120 6.64 6.05 1.73
C LEU A 120 7.85 5.13 1.75
N ASP A 121 7.72 3.97 2.39
CA ASP A 121 8.77 2.95 2.47
C ASP A 121 8.21 1.62 1.94
N CYS A 122 8.76 1.14 0.83
CA CYS A 122 8.49 -0.15 0.19
C CYS A 122 9.78 -1.00 0.10
N SER A 123 10.68 -0.89 1.08
CA SER A 123 11.98 -1.59 1.09
C SER A 123 12.01 -2.94 1.81
N ASP A 124 10.86 -3.45 2.28
CA ASP A 124 10.76 -4.73 3.00
C ASP A 124 10.85 -5.99 2.11
#